data_AF-C7NWX5-F1
#
_entry.id   AF-C7NWX5-F1
#
_cell.length_a   1.000
_cell.length_b   1.000
_cell.length_c   1.000
_cell.angle_alpha   90.00
_cell.angle_beta   90.00
_cell.angle_gamma   90.00
#
_symmetry.space_group_name_H-M   'P 1'
#
loop_
_entity.id
_entity.type
_entity.pdbx_description
1 polymer ?
#
loop_
_entity_poly.entity_id
_entity_poly.type
_entity_poly.pdbx_seq_one_letter_code
_entity_poly.pdbx_strand_id
1 'polypeptide(L)'
;MAVTLPADVCHQYDRFSLYNSPFVAHDDGRAIDLYPSGAVAPSPVAGTVVETKQVRAPPQPYAAEHDYLLLIDTGEWMARLLHVEPSVVPGDEVGVGDPLGETVRAGFFAPWVPDHVHLEYRDHETNPYRADGSEPLAVAVDVEPLPWDGTGTVVDTGATWARLDAPAHPAPGERFVGLANGGPDDGRGGVVDGGLAHYDAGGLLGHSPSDATERAVVVAGAPVGTATGRTVAWDDVTVLANGDPITGLALFCARDRFGVKLVGDGVDFQEGEDVTVECR
;
A
#
# COMPACT_ATOMS: atom_id res chain seq x y z
N MET A 1 20.58 -7.77 2.25
CA MET A 1 19.62 -8.50 3.12
C MET A 1 18.38 -7.63 3.19
N ALA A 2 17.19 -8.19 3.37
CA ALA A 2 15.99 -7.37 3.49
C ALA A 2 15.81 -6.89 4.94
N VAL A 3 15.44 -5.62 5.12
CA VAL A 3 15.00 -5.09 6.42
C VAL A 3 13.63 -5.67 6.71
N THR A 4 13.43 -6.24 7.90
CA THR A 4 12.16 -6.90 8.26
C THR A 4 11.37 -6.03 9.22
N LEU A 5 10.19 -5.56 8.79
CA LEU A 5 9.24 -4.87 9.64
C LEU A 5 8.49 -5.88 10.52
N PRO A 6 8.57 -5.75 11.86
CA PRO A 6 7.91 -6.67 12.79
C PRO A 6 6.38 -6.66 12.72
N ALA A 7 5.75 -7.79 13.05
CA ALA A 7 4.29 -7.96 13.03
C ALA A 7 3.54 -7.01 13.97
N ASP A 8 4.12 -6.77 15.14
CA ASP A 8 3.58 -5.87 16.17
C ASP A 8 3.60 -4.41 15.72
N VAL A 9 4.54 -4.01 14.86
CA VAL A 9 4.50 -2.71 14.18
C VAL A 9 3.33 -2.68 13.19
N CYS A 10 3.20 -3.68 12.31
CA CYS A 10 2.11 -3.74 11.34
C CYS A 10 0.73 -3.69 12.01
N HIS A 11 0.56 -4.37 13.16
CA HIS A 11 -0.71 -4.40 13.90
C HIS A 11 -1.17 -3.05 14.49
N GLN A 12 -0.32 -2.02 14.46
CA GLN A 12 -0.72 -0.65 14.84
C GLN A 12 -1.47 0.09 13.74
N TYR A 13 -1.50 -0.48 12.53
CA TYR A 13 -2.14 0.10 11.36
C TYR A 13 -3.31 -0.77 10.93
N ASP A 14 -4.32 -0.15 10.32
CA ASP A 14 -5.47 -0.85 9.80
C ASP A 14 -5.13 -1.57 8.49
N ARG A 15 -4.22 -1.00 7.70
CA ARG A 15 -3.84 -1.51 6.37
C ARG A 15 -2.38 -1.25 6.10
N PHE A 16 -1.83 -1.96 5.12
CA PHE A 16 -0.55 -1.62 4.51
C PHE A 16 -0.48 -2.01 3.04
N SER A 17 0.47 -1.43 2.31
CA SER A 17 0.85 -1.85 0.97
C SER A 17 2.34 -1.64 0.73
N LEU A 18 2.97 -2.57 0.01
CA LEU A 18 4.35 -2.49 -0.44
C LEU A 18 4.46 -1.98 -1.89
N TYR A 19 3.37 -2.02 -2.67
CA TYR A 19 3.39 -1.75 -4.11
C TYR A 19 2.33 -0.75 -4.60
N ASN A 20 1.38 -0.31 -3.76
CA ASN A 20 0.27 0.55 -4.17
C ASN A 20 0.56 2.04 -4.01
N SER A 21 1.62 2.52 -4.66
CA SER A 21 2.09 3.89 -4.51
C SER A 21 2.91 4.34 -5.72
N PRO A 22 2.88 5.64 -6.08
CA PRO A 22 3.63 6.17 -7.22
C PRO A 22 5.13 6.37 -6.95
N PHE A 23 5.60 6.13 -5.72
CA PHE A 23 7.00 6.35 -5.36
C PHE A 23 7.85 5.16 -5.81
N VAL A 24 8.99 5.45 -6.47
CA VAL A 24 9.93 4.47 -7.06
C VAL A 24 10.35 3.35 -6.10
N ALA A 25 10.42 3.61 -4.80
CA ALA A 25 10.76 2.58 -3.82
C ALA A 25 9.71 1.44 -3.75
N HIS A 26 8.47 1.69 -4.16
CA HIS A 26 7.43 0.66 -4.23
C HIS A 26 7.58 -0.26 -5.44
N ASP A 27 8.27 0.15 -6.51
CA ASP A 27 8.42 -0.66 -7.73
C ASP A 27 9.03 -2.04 -7.44
N ASP A 28 9.89 -2.12 -6.42
CA ASP A 28 10.57 -3.35 -5.98
C ASP A 28 10.26 -3.71 -4.50
N GLY A 29 9.23 -3.13 -3.89
CA GLY A 29 8.86 -3.38 -2.49
C GLY A 29 9.94 -2.94 -1.48
N ARG A 30 10.61 -1.82 -1.72
CA ARG A 30 11.62 -1.20 -0.85
C ARG A 30 11.02 -0.13 0.07
N ALA A 31 9.73 0.11 -0.04
CA ALA A 31 8.95 0.97 0.84
C ALA A 31 7.67 0.26 1.28
N ILE A 32 7.04 0.79 2.32
CA ILE A 32 5.73 0.39 2.79
C ILE A 32 4.89 1.62 3.14
N ASP A 33 3.65 1.63 2.68
CA ASP A 33 2.65 2.59 3.12
C ASP A 33 1.82 1.95 4.23
N LEU A 34 1.74 2.61 5.38
CA LEU A 34 1.10 2.16 6.60
C LEU A 34 -0.08 3.09 6.90
N TYR A 35 -1.30 2.55 6.96
CA TYR A 35 -2.52 3.35 7.10
C TYR A 35 -3.02 3.34 8.55
N PRO A 36 -2.87 4.45 9.30
CA PRO A 36 -3.33 4.52 10.69
C PRO A 36 -4.86 4.61 10.78
N SER A 37 -5.41 4.21 11.93
CA SER A 37 -6.86 4.27 12.20
C SER A 37 -7.40 5.68 12.46
N GLY A 38 -6.51 6.67 12.63
CA GLY A 38 -6.86 8.06 12.86
C GLY A 38 -5.80 9.00 12.30
N ALA A 39 -6.02 10.30 12.47
CA ALA A 39 -5.14 11.33 11.90
C ALA A 39 -3.74 11.31 12.50
N VAL A 40 -3.58 10.98 13.79
CA VAL A 40 -2.26 10.93 14.43
C VAL A 40 -1.57 9.62 14.09
N ALA A 41 -0.46 9.71 13.37
CA ALA A 41 0.37 8.59 12.97
C ALA A 41 1.18 8.04 14.16
N PRO A 42 1.02 6.76 14.53
CA PRO A 42 1.95 6.09 15.42
C PRO A 42 3.29 5.88 14.70
N SER A 43 4.40 5.95 15.43
CA SER A 43 5.73 5.69 14.88
C SER A 43 5.91 4.21 14.52
N PRO A 44 6.27 3.88 13.27
CA PRO A 44 6.58 2.49 12.91
C PRO A 44 7.97 2.05 13.37
N VAL A 45 8.78 2.96 13.91
CA VAL A 45 10.17 2.71 14.30
C VAL A 45 10.46 3.31 15.68
N ALA A 46 11.47 2.77 16.36
CA ALA A 46 12.08 3.39 17.52
C ALA A 46 13.45 3.95 17.14
N GLY A 47 13.82 5.10 17.71
CA GLY A 47 15.11 5.72 17.44
C GLY A 47 15.14 7.22 17.75
N THR A 48 16.23 7.85 17.35
CA THR A 48 16.43 9.30 17.51
C THR A 48 16.00 10.03 16.25
N VAL A 49 15.17 11.08 16.40
CA VAL A 49 14.81 11.96 15.29
C VAL A 49 16.05 12.75 14.86
N VAL A 50 16.49 12.57 13.62
CA VAL A 50 17.68 13.24 13.07
C VAL A 50 17.29 14.52 12.34
N GLU A 51 16.20 14.49 11.58
CA GLU A 51 15.75 15.63 10.80
C GLU A 51 14.24 15.61 10.61
N THR A 52 13.65 16.80 10.62
CA THR A 52 12.30 17.06 10.15
C THR A 52 12.38 18.15 9.08
N LYS A 53 11.84 17.89 7.89
CA LYS A 53 11.94 18.80 6.76
C LYS A 53 10.61 18.98 6.07
N GLN A 54 10.16 20.23 5.99
CA GLN A 54 9.01 20.61 5.19
C GLN A 54 9.40 20.73 3.71
N VAL A 55 8.57 20.19 2.83
CA VAL A 55 8.73 20.28 1.37
C VAL A 55 7.43 20.78 0.75
N ARG A 56 7.52 21.45 -0.40
CA ARG A 56 6.33 21.90 -1.13
C ARG A 56 5.74 20.72 -1.90
N ALA A 57 4.46 20.45 -1.70
CA ALA A 57 3.75 19.43 -2.43
C ALA A 57 3.33 19.94 -3.83
N PRO A 58 3.17 19.05 -4.83
CA PRO A 58 2.54 19.41 -6.09
C PRO A 58 1.15 20.02 -5.84
N PRO A 59 0.82 21.16 -6.47
CA PRO A 59 -0.46 21.81 -6.22
C PRO A 59 -1.59 20.94 -6.75
N GLN A 60 -2.50 20.54 -5.85
CA GLN A 60 -3.74 19.83 -6.17
C GLN A 60 -4.90 20.46 -5.40
N PRO A 61 -6.14 20.50 -5.94
CA PRO A 61 -7.29 21.12 -5.26
C PRO A 61 -7.64 20.47 -3.91
N TYR A 62 -7.29 19.20 -3.73
CA TYR A 62 -7.57 18.40 -2.53
C TYR A 62 -6.39 18.32 -1.56
N ALA A 63 -5.21 18.84 -1.92
CA ALA A 63 -3.98 18.62 -1.17
C ALA A 63 -3.55 19.83 -0.34
N ALA A 64 -2.86 19.56 0.76
CA ALA A 64 -2.09 20.55 1.49
C ALA A 64 -0.98 21.14 0.62
N GLU A 65 -0.59 22.39 0.91
CA GLU A 65 0.52 23.06 0.19
C GLU A 65 1.87 22.39 0.45
N HIS A 66 2.02 21.81 1.64
CA HIS A 66 3.27 21.24 2.11
C HIS A 66 3.10 19.76 2.46
N ASP A 67 4.20 19.04 2.37
CA ASP A 67 4.39 17.69 2.83
C ASP A 67 5.69 17.65 3.65
N TYR A 68 6.00 16.52 4.27
CA TYR A 68 7.07 16.44 5.24
C TYR A 68 7.91 15.18 5.06
N LEU A 69 9.20 15.34 5.33
CA LEU A 69 10.20 14.28 5.45
C LEU A 69 10.67 14.23 6.90
N LEU A 70 10.60 13.05 7.50
CA LEU A 70 11.18 12.76 8.81
C LEU A 70 12.28 11.71 8.61
N LEU A 71 13.43 11.94 9.26
CA LEU A 71 14.53 11.00 9.32
C LEU A 71 14.72 10.55 10.78
N ILE A 72 14.67 9.25 11.02
CA ILE A 72 14.84 8.65 12.35
C ILE A 72 15.98 7.62 12.26
N ASP A 73 17.01 7.82 13.09
CA ASP A 73 18.11 6.86 13.21
C ASP A 73 17.68 5.75 14.20
N THR A 74 17.51 4.54 13.67
CA THR A 74 17.12 3.34 14.42
C THR A 74 18.31 2.64 15.08
N GLY A 75 19.52 3.18 14.90
CA GLY A 75 20.81 2.60 15.27
C GLY A 75 21.41 1.75 14.16
N GLU A 76 20.62 0.89 13.51
CA GLU A 76 21.07 0.07 12.37
C GLU A 76 20.80 0.76 11.03
N TRP A 77 19.66 1.43 10.89
CA TRP A 77 19.19 2.03 9.65
C TRP A 77 18.72 3.47 9.86
N MET A 78 18.85 4.27 8.81
CA MET A 78 18.14 5.53 8.68
C MET A 78 16.74 5.25 8.15
N ALA A 79 15.73 5.37 9.01
CA ALA A 79 14.34 5.32 8.61
C ALA A 79 13.92 6.66 8.00
N ARG A 80 13.37 6.61 6.79
CA ARG A 80 12.85 7.75 6.05
C ARG A 80 11.33 7.64 6.02
N LEU A 81 10.65 8.66 6.57
CA LEU A 81 9.21 8.71 6.65
C LEU A 81 8.66 9.93 5.90
N LEU A 82 7.53 9.77 5.20
CA LEU A 82 6.81 10.86 4.55
C LEU A 82 5.36 10.97 5.05
N HIS A 83 4.70 12.06 4.65
CA HIS A 83 3.26 12.27 4.78
C HIS A 83 2.76 12.40 6.22
N VAL A 84 3.62 12.88 7.12
CA VAL A 84 3.28 13.19 8.52
C VAL A 84 3.81 14.57 8.87
N GLU A 85 2.93 15.50 9.27
CA GLU A 85 3.33 16.77 9.85
C GLU A 85 3.91 16.52 11.25
N PRO A 86 5.23 16.69 11.45
CA PRO A 86 5.89 16.23 12.66
C PRO A 86 5.50 17.06 13.88
N SER A 87 5.10 16.38 14.95
CA SER A 87 4.98 16.93 16.30
C SER A 87 6.25 16.74 17.15
N VAL A 88 7.22 16.01 16.62
CA VAL A 88 8.56 15.76 17.18
C VAL A 88 9.61 16.65 16.52
N VAL A 89 10.75 16.84 17.16
CA VAL A 89 11.87 17.66 16.65
C VAL A 89 13.19 16.89 16.65
N PRO A 90 14.19 17.33 15.86
CA PRO A 90 15.52 16.72 15.89
C PRO A 90 16.12 16.64 17.31
N GLY A 91 16.61 15.46 17.66
CA GLY A 91 17.13 15.12 18.98
C GLY A 91 16.12 14.43 19.92
N ASP A 92 14.84 14.39 19.57
CA ASP A 92 13.84 13.63 20.31
C ASP A 92 14.06 12.12 20.14
N GLU A 93 13.81 11.35 21.21
CA GLU A 93 13.74 9.89 21.18
C GLU A 93 12.28 9.46 21.02
N VAL A 94 12.01 8.57 20.06
CA VAL A 94 10.68 8.00 19.85
C VAL A 94 10.72 6.48 19.97
N GLY A 95 9.68 5.91 20.57
CA GLY A 95 9.39 4.49 20.58
C GLY A 95 8.42 4.10 19.45
N VAL A 96 8.40 2.80 19.14
CA VAL A 96 7.37 2.21 18.28
C VAL A 96 5.99 2.48 18.91
N GLY A 97 5.10 3.12 18.14
CA GLY A 97 3.76 3.51 18.57
C GLY A 97 3.63 4.88 19.22
N ASP A 98 4.73 5.58 19.48
CA ASP A 98 4.66 6.97 19.94
C ASP A 98 4.09 7.88 18.84
N PRO A 99 3.35 8.94 19.19
CA PRO A 99 2.75 9.82 18.21
C PRO A 99 3.82 10.62 17.46
N LEU A 100 3.91 10.45 16.15
CA LEU A 100 4.82 11.25 15.31
C LEU A 100 4.22 12.60 14.93
N GLY A 101 2.90 12.64 14.71
CA GLY A 101 2.21 13.82 14.21
C GLY A 101 0.97 13.45 13.40
N GLU A 102 0.35 14.43 12.74
CA GLU A 102 -0.85 14.19 11.93
C GLU A 102 -0.48 13.82 10.48
N THR A 103 -1.16 12.83 9.89
CA THR A 103 -0.98 12.48 8.48
C THR A 103 -1.40 13.62 7.57
N VAL A 104 -0.68 13.80 6.47
CA VAL A 104 -0.88 14.92 5.54
C VAL A 104 -1.40 14.44 4.20
N ARG A 105 -2.49 15.05 3.75
CA ARG A 105 -3.00 14.91 2.39
C ARG A 105 -2.11 15.64 1.39
N ALA A 106 -1.07 14.97 0.88
CA ALA A 106 -0.13 15.58 -0.07
C ALA A 106 -0.55 15.38 -1.54
N GLY A 107 -0.14 16.32 -2.41
CA GLY A 107 -0.42 16.26 -3.85
C GLY A 107 0.49 15.29 -4.63
N PHE A 108 1.26 14.46 -3.94
CA PHE A 108 2.16 13.46 -4.54
C PHE A 108 1.45 12.16 -4.95
N PHE A 109 0.31 11.86 -4.35
CA PHE A 109 -0.45 10.64 -4.61
C PHE A 109 -1.88 10.93 -5.06
N ALA A 110 -2.48 9.96 -5.74
CA ALA A 110 -3.77 10.10 -6.39
C ALA A 110 -4.92 10.37 -5.38
N PRO A 111 -6.02 11.02 -5.79
CA PRO A 111 -7.14 11.38 -4.90
C PRO A 111 -7.81 10.19 -4.21
N TRP A 112 -7.65 8.97 -4.72
CA TRP A 112 -8.19 7.75 -4.11
C TRP A 112 -7.26 7.11 -3.07
N VAL A 113 -5.98 7.45 -3.01
CA VAL A 113 -5.04 6.88 -2.02
C VAL A 113 -5.36 7.51 -0.65
N PRO A 114 -5.69 6.75 0.42
CA PRO A 114 -5.92 7.33 1.74
C PRO A 114 -4.65 7.92 2.37
N ASP A 115 -4.81 8.75 3.40
CA ASP A 115 -3.67 9.31 4.14
C ASP A 115 -2.94 8.18 4.91
N HIS A 116 -1.61 8.22 4.90
CA HIS A 116 -0.77 7.12 5.38
C HIS A 116 0.60 7.62 5.83
N VAL A 117 1.36 6.75 6.49
CA VAL A 117 2.79 6.90 6.73
C VAL A 117 3.53 6.11 5.67
N HIS A 118 4.32 6.78 4.85
CA HIS A 118 5.27 6.10 3.97
C HIS A 118 6.55 5.82 4.74
N LEU A 119 7.12 4.62 4.63
CA LEU A 119 8.34 4.21 5.33
C LEU A 119 9.32 3.52 4.38
N GLU A 120 10.56 3.98 4.43
CA GLU A 120 11.73 3.38 3.79
C GLU A 120 12.88 3.21 4.81
N TYR A 121 13.77 2.26 4.57
CA TYR A 121 15.02 2.11 5.33
C TYR A 121 16.23 2.30 4.43
N ARG A 122 17.26 2.98 4.93
CA ARG A 122 18.50 3.25 4.20
C ARG A 122 19.72 3.00 5.07
N ASP A 123 20.79 2.55 4.43
CA ASP A 123 22.12 2.59 5.01
C ASP A 123 22.52 4.05 5.31
N HIS A 124 23.25 4.27 6.42
CA HIS A 124 23.66 5.60 6.89
C HIS A 124 24.56 6.36 5.90
N GLU A 125 25.26 5.67 5.02
CA GLU A 125 26.09 6.29 3.97
C GLU A 125 25.28 6.68 2.73
N THR A 126 24.05 6.18 2.60
CA THR A 126 23.17 6.47 1.47
C THR A 126 22.48 7.82 1.64
N ASN A 127 22.39 8.60 0.56
CA ASN A 127 21.76 9.92 0.61
C ASN A 127 20.24 9.79 0.94
N PRO A 128 19.77 10.31 2.08
CA PRO A 128 18.37 10.12 2.52
C PRO A 128 17.36 10.98 1.76
N TYR A 129 17.81 11.92 0.92
CA TYR A 129 16.95 12.82 0.16
C TYR A 129 16.71 12.37 -1.29
N ARG A 130 17.39 11.33 -1.76
CA ARG A 130 17.16 10.76 -3.09
C ARG A 130 15.85 9.95 -3.10
N ALA A 131 15.22 9.83 -4.26
CA ALA A 131 14.01 9.01 -4.40
C ALA A 131 14.31 7.50 -4.38
N ASP A 132 15.55 7.13 -4.73
CA ASP A 132 16.07 5.77 -4.75
C ASP A 132 17.10 5.54 -3.62
N GLY A 133 17.54 4.28 -3.49
CA GLY A 133 18.60 3.87 -2.55
C GLY A 133 18.12 3.13 -1.30
N SER A 134 16.83 2.80 -1.21
CA SER A 134 16.28 2.10 -0.05
C SER A 134 16.51 0.60 -0.09
N GLU A 135 16.67 0.01 1.07
CA GLU A 135 16.87 -1.43 1.23
C GLU A 135 15.58 -2.22 0.89
N PRO A 136 15.69 -3.46 0.40
CA PRO A 136 14.54 -4.34 0.27
C PRO A 136 13.82 -4.49 1.62
N LEU A 137 12.50 -4.34 1.64
CA LEU A 137 11.71 -4.42 2.86
C LEU A 137 10.90 -5.71 2.89
N ALA A 138 10.90 -6.47 3.97
CA ALA A 138 10.01 -7.61 4.21
C ALA A 138 9.08 -7.30 5.39
N VAL A 139 7.88 -7.89 5.39
CA VAL A 139 6.94 -7.79 6.51
C VAL A 139 6.83 -9.13 7.21
N ALA A 140 6.94 -9.15 8.53
CA ALA A 140 6.86 -10.37 9.34
C ALA A 140 5.41 -10.74 9.70
N VAL A 141 4.45 -10.44 8.82
CA VAL A 141 3.02 -10.72 9.01
C VAL A 141 2.56 -11.75 7.98
N ASP A 142 1.82 -12.75 8.45
CA ASP A 142 1.08 -13.64 7.57
C ASP A 142 -0.18 -12.92 7.06
N VAL A 143 -0.33 -12.83 5.74
CA VAL A 143 -1.52 -12.25 5.10
C VAL A 143 -2.35 -13.40 4.53
N GLU A 144 -3.60 -13.51 4.96
CA GLU A 144 -4.53 -14.52 4.43
C GLU A 144 -5.04 -14.10 3.04
N PRO A 145 -4.80 -14.90 1.99
CA PRO A 145 -5.33 -14.64 0.66
C PRO A 145 -6.83 -14.91 0.62
N LEU A 146 -7.61 -13.94 0.13
CA LEU A 146 -9.05 -14.06 -0.04
C LEU A 146 -9.42 -14.23 -1.52
N PRO A 147 -9.99 -15.37 -1.91
CA PRO A 147 -10.43 -15.58 -3.29
C PRO A 147 -11.55 -14.62 -3.66
N TRP A 148 -11.57 -14.24 -4.94
CA TRP A 148 -12.58 -13.34 -5.48
C TRP A 148 -12.89 -13.72 -6.92
N ASP A 149 -14.17 -13.70 -7.28
CA ASP A 149 -14.65 -14.05 -8.62
C ASP A 149 -14.84 -12.83 -9.54
N GLY A 150 -14.46 -11.64 -9.06
CA GLY A 150 -14.65 -10.39 -9.78
C GLY A 150 -15.97 -9.68 -9.46
N THR A 151 -16.82 -10.21 -8.59
CA THR A 151 -18.14 -9.63 -8.29
C THR A 151 -18.24 -9.05 -6.87
N GLY A 152 -19.09 -8.04 -6.68
CA GLY A 152 -19.40 -7.51 -5.35
C GLY A 152 -20.40 -6.37 -5.40
N THR A 153 -20.89 -5.96 -4.24
CA THR A 153 -21.80 -4.81 -4.10
C THR A 153 -21.03 -3.63 -3.53
N VAL A 154 -21.27 -2.43 -4.07
CA VAL A 154 -20.64 -1.19 -3.60
C VAL A 154 -21.13 -0.86 -2.20
N VAL A 155 -20.19 -0.66 -1.26
CA VAL A 155 -20.50 -0.35 0.15
C VAL A 155 -19.92 0.97 0.63
N ASP A 156 -19.13 1.64 -0.20
CA ASP A 156 -18.46 2.88 0.15
C ASP A 156 -17.95 3.56 -1.13
N THR A 157 -18.06 4.88 -1.21
CA THR A 157 -17.69 5.63 -2.41
C THR A 157 -16.98 6.94 -2.06
N GLY A 158 -16.14 7.38 -2.99
CA GLY A 158 -15.59 8.72 -3.03
C GLY A 158 -15.64 9.27 -4.44
N ALA A 159 -15.14 10.50 -4.63
CA ALA A 159 -15.23 11.19 -5.91
C ALA A 159 -14.54 10.48 -7.09
N THR A 160 -13.59 9.58 -6.80
CA THR A 160 -12.75 8.89 -7.80
C THR A 160 -12.52 7.42 -7.45
N TRP A 161 -13.37 6.84 -6.59
CA TRP A 161 -13.25 5.45 -6.18
C TRP A 161 -14.56 4.89 -5.62
N ALA A 162 -14.68 3.56 -5.68
CA ALA A 162 -15.74 2.79 -5.04
C ALA A 162 -15.11 1.53 -4.41
N ARG A 163 -15.58 1.13 -3.23
CA ARG A 163 -15.14 -0.10 -2.57
C ARG A 163 -16.29 -1.09 -2.55
N LEU A 164 -15.99 -2.30 -2.99
CA LEU A 164 -16.90 -3.44 -2.95
C LEU A 164 -16.89 -4.09 -1.55
N ASP A 165 -17.91 -4.87 -1.25
CA ASP A 165 -17.97 -5.71 -0.05
C ASP A 165 -17.22 -7.03 -0.19
N ALA A 166 -16.79 -7.35 -1.40
CA ALA A 166 -16.17 -8.62 -1.76
C ALA A 166 -14.70 -8.47 -2.20
N PRO A 167 -13.84 -9.45 -1.85
CA PRO A 167 -14.13 -10.51 -0.88
C PRO A 167 -14.19 -9.95 0.55
N ALA A 168 -15.10 -10.48 1.36
CA ALA A 168 -15.31 -9.97 2.72
C ALA A 168 -14.21 -10.47 3.68
N HIS A 169 -13.76 -9.60 4.58
CA HIS A 169 -12.83 -9.98 5.63
C HIS A 169 -13.50 -10.97 6.63
N PRO A 170 -12.97 -12.19 6.84
CA PRO A 170 -13.59 -13.21 7.68
C PRO A 170 -13.53 -12.92 9.19
N ALA A 171 -12.47 -12.23 9.65
CA ALA A 171 -12.34 -11.81 11.06
C ALA A 171 -11.66 -10.44 11.22
N PRO A 172 -12.36 -9.32 10.94
CA PRO A 172 -11.83 -7.96 11.11
C PRO A 172 -11.19 -7.74 12.49
N GLY A 173 -9.99 -7.18 12.50
CA GLY A 173 -9.20 -6.86 13.68
C GLY A 173 -8.31 -8.00 14.18
N GLU A 174 -8.45 -9.23 13.67
CA GLU A 174 -7.67 -10.38 14.18
C GLU A 174 -6.40 -10.67 13.38
N ARG A 175 -6.40 -10.41 12.07
CA ARG A 175 -5.32 -10.76 11.15
C ARG A 175 -5.37 -9.93 9.88
N PHE A 176 -4.29 -9.92 9.12
CA PHE A 176 -4.27 -9.29 7.80
C PHE A 176 -4.81 -10.23 6.73
N VAL A 177 -5.54 -9.65 5.79
CA VAL A 177 -6.04 -10.30 4.57
C VAL A 177 -5.66 -9.48 3.36
N GLY A 178 -5.69 -10.08 2.18
CA GLY A 178 -5.59 -9.37 0.93
C GLY A 178 -6.15 -10.20 -0.23
N LEU A 179 -6.20 -9.63 -1.42
CA LEU A 179 -6.77 -10.31 -2.58
C LEU A 179 -5.89 -11.50 -2.97
N ALA A 180 -6.47 -12.70 -3.06
CA ALA A 180 -5.73 -13.87 -3.51
C ALA A 180 -5.30 -13.73 -4.98
N ASN A 181 -4.12 -14.26 -5.29
CA ASN A 181 -3.76 -14.56 -6.67
C ASN A 181 -4.52 -15.81 -7.14
N GLY A 182 -5.37 -15.67 -8.16
CA GLY A 182 -6.21 -16.74 -8.69
C GLY A 182 -7.70 -16.57 -8.42
N GLY A 183 -8.49 -17.54 -8.90
CA GLY A 183 -9.93 -17.61 -8.63
C GLY A 183 -10.27 -18.38 -7.35
N PRO A 184 -11.57 -18.55 -7.03
CA PRO A 184 -12.05 -19.33 -5.88
C PRO A 184 -11.53 -20.77 -5.81
N ASP A 185 -11.20 -21.36 -6.96
CA ASP A 185 -10.75 -22.74 -7.09
C ASP A 185 -9.22 -22.89 -7.04
N ASP A 186 -8.47 -21.78 -7.08
CA ASP A 186 -7.01 -21.76 -7.17
C ASP A 186 -6.40 -21.53 -5.77
N GLY A 187 -6.23 -22.62 -5.03
CA GLY A 187 -5.67 -22.57 -3.68
C GLY A 187 -4.26 -21.97 -3.59
N ARG A 188 -4.12 -20.95 -2.72
CA ARG A 188 -2.87 -20.41 -2.12
C ARG A 188 -1.81 -19.87 -3.10
N GLY A 189 -2.21 -19.00 -4.02
CA GLY A 189 -1.31 -18.29 -4.95
C GLY A 189 -0.52 -17.10 -4.37
N GLY A 190 -0.70 -16.75 -3.08
CA GLY A 190 -0.19 -15.51 -2.48
C GLY A 190 -1.23 -14.38 -2.49
N VAL A 191 -0.85 -13.20 -1.98
CA VAL A 191 -1.70 -11.99 -1.98
C VAL A 191 -1.21 -11.01 -3.03
N VAL A 192 -2.10 -10.53 -3.88
CA VAL A 192 -1.81 -9.49 -4.88
C VAL A 192 -1.89 -8.12 -4.22
N ASP A 193 -0.85 -7.31 -4.42
CA ASP A 193 -0.69 -5.97 -3.89
C ASP A 193 -0.30 -4.99 -5.01
N GLY A 194 -0.66 -3.72 -4.88
CA GLY A 194 -0.33 -2.69 -5.87
C GLY A 194 -1.52 -2.07 -6.60
N GLY A 195 -1.20 -1.12 -7.49
CA GLY A 195 -2.19 -0.43 -8.32
C GLY A 195 -2.34 -1.09 -9.68
N LEU A 196 -3.18 -2.13 -9.79
CA LEU A 196 -3.41 -2.85 -11.04
C LEU A 196 -4.32 -2.02 -11.99
N ALA A 197 -3.95 -1.61 -13.19
CA ALA A 197 -2.62 -1.59 -13.80
C ALA A 197 -2.15 -0.13 -13.97
N HIS A 198 -2.37 0.71 -12.95
CA HIS A 198 -2.08 2.15 -12.97
C HIS A 198 -0.79 2.55 -12.26
N TYR A 199 -0.09 1.61 -11.64
CA TYR A 199 1.31 1.74 -11.23
C TYR A 199 2.19 0.78 -12.01
N ASP A 200 3.47 1.11 -12.15
CA ASP A 200 4.39 0.40 -13.04
C ASP A 200 4.67 -1.05 -12.61
N ALA A 201 4.52 -1.36 -11.31
CA ALA A 201 4.75 -2.68 -10.76
C ALA A 201 3.72 -3.06 -9.67
N GLY A 202 3.72 -4.34 -9.32
CA GLY A 202 2.88 -4.94 -8.30
C GLY A 202 3.61 -5.89 -7.37
N GLY A 203 2.88 -6.42 -6.41
CA GLY A 203 3.37 -7.37 -5.41
C GLY A 203 2.60 -8.68 -5.41
N LEU A 204 3.31 -9.78 -5.17
CA LEU A 204 2.77 -11.09 -4.83
C LEU A 204 3.32 -11.53 -3.46
N LEU A 205 2.63 -11.14 -2.41
CA LEU A 205 3.03 -11.40 -1.02
C LEU A 205 2.79 -12.86 -0.64
N GLY A 206 3.50 -13.32 0.40
CA GLY A 206 3.60 -14.73 0.76
C GLY A 206 4.72 -15.49 0.04
N HIS A 207 5.49 -14.80 -0.81
CA HIS A 207 6.66 -15.32 -1.50
C HIS A 207 7.93 -14.52 -1.14
N SER A 208 9.09 -15.20 -1.19
CA SER A 208 10.37 -14.53 -0.93
C SER A 208 10.73 -13.57 -2.06
N PRO A 209 11.23 -12.35 -1.76
CA PRO A 209 11.77 -11.45 -2.78
C PRO A 209 12.95 -12.05 -3.56
N SER A 210 13.68 -12.98 -2.95
CA SER A 210 14.85 -13.62 -3.57
C SER A 210 14.50 -14.86 -4.39
N ASP A 211 13.24 -15.27 -4.44
CA ASP A 211 12.81 -16.39 -5.27
C ASP A 211 12.89 -15.97 -6.75
N ALA A 212 13.49 -16.79 -7.60
CA ALA A 212 13.58 -16.50 -9.04
C ALA A 212 12.45 -17.19 -9.84
N THR A 213 11.54 -17.89 -9.16
CA THR A 213 10.45 -18.61 -9.80
C THR A 213 9.40 -17.63 -10.32
N GLU A 214 9.15 -17.70 -11.63
CA GLU A 214 8.07 -16.95 -12.29
C GLU A 214 6.71 -17.56 -11.96
N ARG A 215 5.73 -16.71 -11.67
CA ARG A 215 4.35 -17.11 -11.39
C ARG A 215 3.38 -16.21 -12.12
N ALA A 216 2.39 -16.81 -12.78
CA ALA A 216 1.28 -16.05 -13.33
C ALA A 216 0.51 -15.38 -12.18
N VAL A 217 0.15 -14.12 -12.39
CA VAL A 217 -0.75 -13.37 -11.50
C VAL A 217 -2.10 -13.28 -12.18
N VAL A 218 -3.14 -13.67 -11.47
CA VAL A 218 -4.51 -13.77 -11.96
C VAL A 218 -5.42 -12.99 -11.01
N VAL A 219 -6.24 -12.11 -11.58
CA VAL A 219 -7.24 -11.31 -10.86
C VAL A 219 -8.56 -11.41 -11.61
N ALA A 220 -9.66 -11.64 -10.88
CA ALA A 220 -11.00 -11.83 -11.46
C ALA A 220 -11.01 -12.89 -12.60
N GLY A 221 -10.24 -13.96 -12.42
CA GLY A 221 -10.14 -15.08 -13.38
C GLY A 221 -9.33 -14.81 -14.65
N ALA A 222 -8.73 -13.63 -14.81
CA ALA A 222 -7.88 -13.30 -15.97
C ALA A 222 -6.41 -13.14 -15.57
N PRO A 223 -5.45 -13.55 -16.41
CA PRO A 223 -4.04 -13.25 -16.20
C PRO A 223 -3.82 -11.73 -16.32
N VAL A 224 -3.07 -11.16 -15.38
CA VAL A 224 -2.81 -9.71 -15.30
C VAL A 224 -1.34 -9.36 -15.18
N GLY A 225 -0.46 -10.35 -15.16
CA GLY A 225 0.97 -10.14 -15.06
C GLY A 225 1.75 -11.38 -14.66
N THR A 226 3.05 -11.19 -14.48
CA THR A 226 3.98 -12.24 -14.03
C THR A 226 4.78 -11.75 -12.84
N ALA A 227 4.77 -12.52 -11.76
CA ALA A 227 5.60 -12.31 -10.59
C ALA A 227 6.95 -13.01 -10.74
N THR A 228 8.05 -12.27 -10.54
CA THR A 228 9.38 -12.84 -10.31
C THR A 228 9.78 -12.58 -8.87
N GLY A 229 9.90 -13.64 -8.08
CA GLY A 229 9.98 -13.53 -6.63
C GLY A 229 8.66 -13.06 -6.06
N ARG A 230 8.63 -11.81 -5.59
CA ARG A 230 7.39 -11.15 -5.18
C ARG A 230 7.01 -9.95 -6.05
N THR A 231 7.88 -9.47 -6.94
CA THR A 231 7.58 -8.29 -7.75
C THR A 231 6.85 -8.73 -9.00
N VAL A 232 5.73 -8.08 -9.29
CA VAL A 232 4.86 -8.34 -10.44
C VAL A 232 5.12 -7.30 -11.50
N ALA A 233 5.44 -7.76 -12.71
CA ALA A 233 5.30 -6.96 -13.91
C ALA A 233 3.86 -7.14 -14.41
N TRP A 234 3.09 -6.06 -14.46
CA TRP A 234 1.73 -6.08 -15.01
C TRP A 234 1.79 -6.29 -16.53
N ASP A 235 0.83 -7.05 -17.04
CA ASP A 235 0.55 -7.09 -18.48
C ASP A 235 -0.17 -5.80 -18.91
N ASP A 236 -0.22 -5.53 -20.22
CA ASP A 236 -1.02 -4.43 -20.78
C ASP A 236 -2.51 -4.80 -20.69
N VAL A 237 -3.12 -4.50 -19.55
CA VAL A 237 -4.49 -4.90 -19.18
C VAL A 237 -5.38 -3.68 -18.98
N THR A 238 -6.59 -3.76 -19.53
CA THR A 238 -7.69 -2.85 -19.22
C THR A 238 -8.59 -3.46 -18.15
N VAL A 239 -8.81 -2.72 -17.06
CA VAL A 239 -9.79 -3.09 -16.03
C VAL A 239 -11.15 -2.49 -16.38
N LEU A 240 -12.18 -3.33 -16.42
CA LEU A 240 -13.55 -2.96 -16.68
C LEU A 240 -14.39 -3.16 -15.41
N ALA A 241 -15.31 -2.24 -15.13
CA ALA A 241 -16.36 -2.39 -14.12
C ALA A 241 -17.72 -2.25 -14.81
N ASN A 242 -18.57 -3.27 -14.72
CA ASN A 242 -19.84 -3.37 -15.46
C ASN A 242 -19.70 -3.17 -16.98
N GLY A 243 -18.52 -3.51 -17.53
CA GLY A 243 -18.19 -3.39 -18.95
C GLY A 243 -17.54 -2.06 -19.36
N ASP A 244 -17.50 -1.07 -18.47
CA ASP A 244 -16.89 0.23 -18.72
C ASP A 244 -15.45 0.32 -18.18
N PRO A 245 -14.51 0.92 -18.91
CA PRO A 245 -13.12 1.01 -18.48
C PRO A 245 -12.94 1.98 -17.30
N ILE A 246 -12.19 1.54 -16.31
CA ILE A 246 -11.75 2.34 -15.15
C ILE A 246 -10.22 2.46 -15.13
N THR A 247 -9.68 3.32 -14.27
CA THR A 247 -8.21 3.45 -14.12
C THR A 247 -7.58 2.17 -13.58
N GLY A 248 -8.26 1.49 -12.67
CA GLY A 248 -7.80 0.19 -12.17
C GLY A 248 -8.36 -0.20 -10.81
N LEU A 249 -7.65 -1.10 -10.15
CA LEU A 249 -7.85 -1.56 -8.78
C LEU A 249 -6.72 -1.06 -7.89
N ALA A 250 -7.06 -0.57 -6.69
CA ALA A 250 -6.11 -0.33 -5.62
C ALA A 250 -6.10 -1.55 -4.68
N LEU A 251 -5.04 -2.35 -4.75
CA LEU A 251 -4.88 -3.59 -3.98
C LEU A 251 -3.97 -3.32 -2.77
N PHE A 252 -4.30 -3.91 -1.62
CA PHE A 252 -3.63 -3.68 -0.34
C PHE A 252 -3.91 -4.83 0.63
N CYS A 253 -3.18 -4.85 1.75
CA CYS A 253 -3.45 -5.74 2.88
C CYS A 253 -4.25 -4.99 3.95
N ALA A 254 -5.31 -5.60 4.46
CA ALA A 254 -6.16 -5.00 5.48
C ALA A 254 -6.32 -5.90 6.68
N ARG A 255 -6.31 -5.29 7.86
CA ARG A 255 -6.70 -5.92 9.12
C ARG A 255 -8.12 -5.50 9.54
N ASP A 256 -8.60 -4.35 9.09
CA ASP A 256 -9.93 -3.84 9.41
C ASP A 256 -11.00 -4.52 8.53
N ARG A 257 -11.73 -3.78 7.69
CA ARG A 257 -12.64 -4.34 6.69
C ARG A 257 -11.88 -4.52 5.37
N PHE A 258 -12.30 -5.50 4.59
CA PHE A 258 -11.73 -5.77 3.28
C PHE A 258 -12.80 -5.80 2.19
N GLY A 259 -12.35 -5.52 0.97
CA GLY A 259 -13.12 -5.52 -0.25
C GLY A 259 -12.35 -4.77 -1.33
N VAL A 260 -12.49 -5.21 -2.58
CA VAL A 260 -11.73 -4.63 -3.70
C VAL A 260 -12.12 -3.17 -3.92
N LYS A 261 -11.12 -2.32 -4.16
CA LYS A 261 -11.30 -0.89 -4.40
C LYS A 261 -11.05 -0.55 -5.87
N LEU A 262 -12.11 -0.09 -6.53
CA LEU A 262 -12.10 0.45 -7.89
C LEU A 262 -11.64 1.90 -7.83
N VAL A 263 -10.80 2.34 -8.77
CA VAL A 263 -10.26 3.70 -8.79
C VAL A 263 -10.31 4.32 -10.19
N GLY A 264 -10.43 5.64 -10.23
CA GLY A 264 -10.39 6.44 -11.45
C GLY A 264 -11.49 7.49 -11.53
N ASP A 265 -11.29 8.49 -12.38
CA ASP A 265 -12.27 9.56 -12.63
C ASP A 265 -13.57 9.03 -13.29
N GLY A 266 -13.52 7.84 -13.90
CA GLY A 266 -14.68 7.15 -14.47
C GLY A 266 -15.48 6.29 -13.48
N VAL A 267 -15.08 6.27 -12.21
CA VAL A 267 -15.78 5.50 -11.17
C VAL A 267 -16.94 6.32 -10.62
N ASP A 268 -18.15 6.06 -11.14
CA ASP A 268 -19.40 6.70 -10.72
C ASP A 268 -20.44 5.62 -10.37
N PHE A 269 -20.29 5.05 -9.17
CA PHE A 269 -21.19 4.02 -8.64
C PHE A 269 -21.94 4.51 -7.40
N GLN A 270 -23.09 3.90 -7.12
CA GLN A 270 -23.86 4.17 -5.90
C GLN A 270 -23.73 3.04 -4.88
N GLU A 271 -23.79 3.36 -3.59
CA GLU A 271 -23.89 2.33 -2.55
C GLU A 271 -25.11 1.43 -2.80
N GLY A 272 -24.90 0.11 -2.73
CA GLY A 272 -25.91 -0.91 -3.04
C GLY A 272 -25.93 -1.35 -4.50
N GLU A 273 -25.11 -0.78 -5.38
CA GLU A 273 -24.98 -1.21 -6.76
C GLU A 273 -24.12 -2.47 -6.89
N ASP A 274 -24.56 -3.43 -7.71
CA ASP A 274 -23.79 -4.63 -8.02
C ASP A 274 -22.80 -4.36 -9.15
N VAL A 275 -21.55 -4.78 -8.94
CA VAL A 275 -20.46 -4.60 -9.89
C VAL A 275 -19.83 -5.94 -10.25
N THR A 276 -19.62 -6.13 -11.55
CA THR A 276 -18.75 -7.17 -12.11
C THR A 276 -17.49 -6.53 -12.67
N VAL A 277 -16.34 -6.99 -12.21
CA VAL A 277 -15.02 -6.57 -12.66
C VAL A 277 -14.44 -7.60 -13.61
N GLU A 278 -13.89 -7.13 -14.72
CA GLU A 278 -13.18 -7.95 -15.70
C GLU A 278 -11.83 -7.30 -16.02
N CYS A 279 -10.82 -8.14 -16.27
CA CYS A 279 -9.51 -7.71 -16.76
C CYS A 279 -9.30 -8.28 -18.17
N ARG A 280 -8.93 -7.42 -19.14
CA ARG A 280 -8.79 -7.79 -20.56
C ARG A 280 -7.51 -7.27 -21.19
#